data_AF-A0A7C9IS18-F1
#
_entry.id   AF-A0A7C9IS18-F1
#
_cell.length_a   1.000
_cell.length_b   1.000
_cell.length_c   1.000
_cell.angle_alpha   90.00
_cell.angle_beta   90.00
_cell.angle_gamma   90.00
#
_symmetry.space_group_name_H-M   'P 1'
#
loop_
_entity.id
_entity.type
_entity.pdbx_description
1 polymer ?
#
loop_
_entity_poly.entity_id
_entity_poly.type
_entity_poly.pdbx_seq_one_letter_code
_entity_poly.pdbx_strand_id
1 'polypeptide(L)'
;MSRAQDVRRLLEEEQAILLAGRLSDLQGLSERKERLLRELSETDGDALKALAFLAERNARLLEAAGRGVKAALHQMRDARGGGALRTYDQSGAAHEHGGWKQGLERRF
;
A
#
# COMPACT_ATOMS: atom_id res chain seq x y z
N MET A 1 -25.61 -8.17 -21.50
CA MET A 1 -24.19 -8.44 -21.19
C MET A 1 -24.13 -9.56 -20.17
N SER A 2 -23.17 -10.49 -20.27
CA SER A 2 -23.10 -11.63 -19.34
C SER A 2 -22.56 -11.17 -17.98
N ARG A 3 -23.13 -11.66 -16.87
CA ARG A 3 -22.68 -11.33 -15.50
C ARG A 3 -21.19 -11.66 -15.29
N ALA A 4 -20.71 -12.73 -15.91
CA ALA A 4 -19.30 -13.09 -15.89
C ALA A 4 -18.40 -12.02 -16.55
N GLN A 5 -18.88 -11.35 -17.61
CA GLN A 5 -18.15 -10.24 -18.24
C GLN A 5 -18.09 -9.01 -17.33
N ASP A 6 -19.14 -8.75 -16.56
CA ASP A 6 -19.17 -7.63 -15.61
C ASP A 6 -18.22 -7.87 -14.43
N VAL A 7 -18.18 -9.10 -13.89
CA VAL A 7 -17.19 -9.48 -12.87
C VAL A 7 -15.77 -9.36 -13.42
N ARG A 8 -15.53 -9.83 -14.64
CA ARG A 8 -14.21 -9.69 -15.29
C ARG A 8 -13.79 -8.23 -15.41
N ARG A 9 -14.67 -7.35 -15.92
CA ARG A 9 -14.37 -5.91 -16.06
C ARG A 9 -14.03 -5.29 -14.72
N LEU A 10 -14.73 -5.70 -13.65
CA LEU A 10 -14.47 -5.20 -12.31
C LEU A 10 -13.11 -5.66 -11.77
N LEU A 11 -12.68 -6.89 -12.06
CA LEU A 11 -11.34 -7.38 -11.71
C LEU A 11 -10.23 -6.68 -12.52
N GLU A 12 -10.50 -6.31 -13.77
CA GLU A 12 -9.59 -5.50 -14.60
C GLU A 12 -9.50 -4.05 -14.05
N GLU A 13 -10.61 -3.46 -13.62
CA GLU A 13 -10.66 -2.14 -12.97
C GLU A 13 -9.86 -2.13 -11.65
N GLU A 14 -10.02 -3.17 -10.82
CA GLU A 14 -9.25 -3.34 -9.60
C GLU A 14 -7.74 -3.40 -9.87
N GLN A 15 -7.33 -4.15 -10.89
CA GLN A 15 -5.92 -4.20 -11.29
C GLN A 15 -5.39 -2.80 -11.63
N ALA A 16 -6.14 -2.02 -12.43
CA ALA A 16 -5.74 -0.68 -12.83
C ALA A 16 -5.61 0.26 -11.63
N ILE A 17 -6.52 0.16 -10.65
CA ILE A 17 -6.47 0.94 -9.41
C ILE A 17 -5.24 0.56 -8.57
N LEU A 18 -4.96 -0.73 -8.43
CA LEU A 18 -3.81 -1.23 -7.66
C LEU A 18 -2.48 -0.78 -8.28
N LEU A 19 -2.35 -0.89 -9.60
CA LEU A 19 -1.15 -0.44 -10.32
C LEU A 19 -0.98 1.07 -10.29
N ALA A 20 -2.08 1.83 -10.26
CA ALA A 20 -2.04 3.29 -10.12
C ALA A 20 -1.81 3.77 -8.68
N GLY A 21 -1.77 2.87 -7.69
CA GLY A 21 -1.62 3.22 -6.27
C GLY A 21 -2.81 3.98 -5.68
N ARG A 22 -3.97 3.99 -6.34
CA ARG A 22 -5.18 4.73 -5.92
C ARG A 22 -5.99 3.93 -4.90
N LEU A 23 -5.38 3.58 -3.78
CA LEU A 23 -5.99 2.66 -2.80
C LEU A 23 -7.33 3.16 -2.22
N SER A 24 -7.59 4.47 -2.22
CA SER A 24 -8.88 5.06 -1.87
C SER A 24 -10.04 4.57 -2.75
N ASP A 25 -9.76 4.27 -4.01
CA ASP A 25 -10.77 3.92 -5.01
C ASP A 25 -11.22 2.45 -4.86
N LEU A 26 -10.52 1.65 -4.04
CA LEU A 26 -10.84 0.24 -3.79
C LEU A 26 -12.11 0.06 -2.93
N GLN A 27 -12.44 1.02 -2.07
CA GLN A 27 -13.52 0.88 -1.10
C GLN A 27 -14.89 0.71 -1.79
N GLY A 28 -15.18 1.51 -2.81
CA GLY A 28 -16.40 1.38 -3.61
C GLY A 28 -16.42 0.17 -4.54
N LEU A 29 -15.25 -0.42 -4.81
CA LEU A 29 -15.12 -1.57 -5.71
C LEU A 29 -15.47 -2.87 -5.00
N SER A 30 -15.21 -2.98 -3.70
CA SER A 30 -15.55 -4.16 -2.89
C SER A 30 -17.06 -4.45 -2.83
N GLU A 31 -17.89 -3.42 -2.57
CA GLU A 31 -19.35 -3.55 -2.52
C GLU A 31 -19.94 -3.99 -3.87
N ARG A 32 -19.43 -3.41 -4.97
CA ARG A 32 -19.84 -3.78 -6.33
C ARG A 32 -19.47 -5.24 -6.65
N LYS A 33 -18.30 -5.68 -6.18
CA LYS A 33 -17.82 -7.06 -6.33
C LYS A 33 -18.72 -8.06 -5.60
N GLU A 34 -19.05 -7.80 -4.34
CA GLU A 34 -19.94 -8.66 -3.56
C GLU A 34 -21.33 -8.78 -4.17
N ARG A 35 -21.89 -7.66 -4.66
CA ARG A 35 -23.18 -7.67 -5.36
C ARG A 35 -23.12 -8.52 -6.63
N LEU A 36 -22.12 -8.30 -7.48
CA LEU A 36 -22.01 -9.04 -8.74
C LEU A 36 -21.73 -10.54 -8.53
N LEU A 37 -20.97 -10.90 -7.49
CA LEU A 37 -20.74 -12.31 -7.13
C LEU A 37 -22.01 -12.99 -6.63
N ARG A 38 -22.86 -12.30 -5.86
CA ARG A 38 -24.18 -12.83 -5.45
C ARG A 38 -25.13 -13.03 -6.64
N GLU A 39 -25.02 -12.16 -7.63
CA GLU A 39 -25.83 -12.19 -8.86
C GLU A 39 -25.23 -13.09 -9.95
N LEU A 40 -24.04 -13.64 -9.72
CA LEU A 40 -23.38 -14.59 -10.62
C LEU A 40 -24.04 -15.96 -10.44
N SER A 41 -25.13 -16.19 -11.18
CA SER A 41 -25.73 -17.51 -11.35
C SER A 41 -24.85 -18.42 -12.22
N GLU A 42 -25.20 -19.71 -12.30
CA GLU A 42 -24.48 -20.76 -13.03
C GLU A 42 -23.76 -20.23 -14.27
N THR A 43 -22.43 -20.23 -14.17
CA THR A 43 -21.49 -19.76 -15.19
C THR A 43 -20.68 -20.95 -15.63
N ASP A 44 -20.36 -21.00 -16.92
CA ASP A 44 -19.51 -22.03 -17.50
C ASP A 44 -18.18 -22.18 -16.74
N GLY A 45 -17.68 -23.42 -16.65
CA GLY A 45 -16.50 -23.77 -15.89
C GLY A 45 -15.24 -23.05 -16.36
N ASP A 46 -15.11 -22.78 -17.65
CA ASP A 46 -13.94 -22.06 -18.18
C ASP A 46 -14.01 -20.55 -17.89
N ALA A 47 -15.21 -19.97 -17.90
CA ALA A 47 -15.41 -18.61 -17.43
C ALA A 47 -15.09 -18.46 -15.93
N LEU A 48 -15.48 -19.43 -15.09
CA LEU A 48 -15.12 -19.43 -13.67
C LEU A 48 -13.60 -19.53 -13.46
N LYS A 49 -12.89 -20.38 -14.20
CA LYS A 49 -11.42 -20.47 -14.14
C LYS A 49 -10.76 -19.15 -14.52
N ALA A 50 -11.25 -18.49 -15.57
CA ALA A 50 -10.73 -17.19 -15.99
C ALA A 50 -10.92 -16.12 -14.90
N LEU A 51 -12.09 -16.09 -14.25
CA LEU A 51 -12.35 -15.18 -13.13
C LEU A 51 -11.47 -15.49 -11.92
N ALA A 52 -11.27 -16.76 -11.58
CA ALA A 52 -10.40 -17.18 -10.49
C ALA A 52 -8.94 -16.73 -10.71
N PHE A 53 -8.42 -16.89 -11.93
CA PHE A 53 -7.09 -16.42 -12.29
C PHE A 53 -6.93 -14.90 -12.09
N LEU A 54 -7.92 -14.12 -12.53
CA LEU A 54 -7.90 -12.66 -12.37
C LEU A 54 -7.97 -12.25 -10.89
N ALA A 55 -8.81 -12.93 -10.11
CA ALA A 55 -8.93 -12.69 -8.67
C ALA A 55 -7.64 -13.02 -7.92
N GLU A 56 -6.99 -14.15 -8.23
CA GLU A 56 -5.72 -14.54 -7.62
C GLU A 56 -4.60 -13.54 -7.94
N ARG A 57 -4.53 -13.08 -9.19
CA ARG A 57 -3.58 -12.04 -9.59
C ARG A 57 -3.79 -10.76 -8.78
N ASN A 58 -5.03 -10.32 -8.60
CA ASN A 58 -5.34 -9.12 -7.83
C ASN A 58 -5.02 -9.30 -6.33
N ALA A 59 -5.24 -10.49 -5.76
CA ALA A 59 -4.86 -10.81 -4.39
C ALA A 59 -3.35 -10.64 -4.17
N ARG A 60 -2.52 -11.15 -5.09
CA ARG A 60 -1.05 -10.98 -5.04
C ARG A 60 -0.63 -9.50 -5.11
N LEU A 61 -1.32 -8.70 -5.92
CA LEU A 61 -1.06 -7.26 -6.02
C LEU A 61 -1.43 -6.52 -4.73
N LEU A 62 -2.58 -6.85 -4.13
CA LEU A 62 -3.01 -6.29 -2.84
C LEU A 62 -2.02 -6.61 -1.72
N GLU A 63 -1.55 -7.86 -1.66
CA GLU A 63 -0.52 -8.25 -0.69
C GLU A 63 0.77 -7.46 -0.89
N ALA A 64 1.23 -7.31 -2.13
CA ALA A 64 2.42 -6.54 -2.45
C ALA A 64 2.27 -5.06 -2.07
N ALA A 65 1.13 -4.45 -2.42
CA ALA A 65 0.80 -3.08 -2.05
C ALA A 65 0.76 -2.92 -0.52
N GLY A 66 0.14 -3.86 0.20
CA GLY A 66 0.07 -3.86 1.66
C GLY A 66 1.46 -3.95 2.32
N ARG A 67 2.37 -4.77 1.77
CA ARG A 67 3.77 -4.80 2.23
C ARG A 67 4.47 -3.45 2.01
N GLY A 68 4.27 -2.84 0.85
CA GLY A 68 4.84 -1.53 0.51
C GLY A 68 4.38 -0.42 1.46
N VAL A 69 3.07 -0.34 1.72
CA VAL A 69 2.49 0.64 2.65
C VAL A 69 3.05 0.45 4.06
N LYS A 70 3.13 -0.78 4.56
CA LYS A 70 3.72 -1.07 5.88
C LYS A 70 5.19 -0.64 5.97
N ALA A 71 5.99 -0.90 4.93
CA ALA A 71 7.38 -0.49 4.88
C ALA A 71 7.53 1.04 4.89
N ALA A 72 6.71 1.75 4.11
CA ALA A 72 6.70 3.21 4.10
C ALA A 72 6.33 3.80 5.47
N LEU A 73 5.30 3.26 6.12
CA LEU A 73 4.91 3.68 7.47
C LEU A 73 6.03 3.44 8.49
N HIS A 74 6.75 2.30 8.39
CA HIS A 74 7.90 2.01 9.23
C HIS A 74 9.01 3.07 9.02
N GLN A 75 9.35 3.36 7.77
CA GLN A 75 10.37 4.35 7.44
C GLN A 75 9.99 5.76 7.94
N MET A 76 8.72 6.15 7.81
CA MET A 76 8.24 7.43 8.33
C MET A 76 8.33 7.51 9.86
N ARG A 77 8.06 6.39 10.56
CA ARG A 77 8.21 6.30 12.01
C ARG A 77 9.67 6.45 12.42
N ASP A 78 10.58 5.76 11.73
CA ASP A 78 12.02 5.83 12.02
C ASP A 78 12.57 7.25 11.79
N ALA A 79 12.14 7.90 10.69
CA ALA A 79 12.52 9.28 10.38
C ALA A 79 11.97 10.28 11.41
N ARG A 80 10.74 10.10 11.88
CA ARG A 80 10.12 10.96 12.91
C ARG A 80 10.69 10.68 14.31
N GLY A 81 11.22 9.49 14.54
CA GLY A 81 11.82 9.06 15.81
C GLY A 81 13.13 9.77 16.17
N GLY A 82 13.69 10.60 15.27
CA GLY A 82 14.82 11.46 15.59
C GLY A 82 15.99 10.68 16.16
N GLY A 83 16.46 9.63 15.46
CA GLY A 83 17.71 8.99 15.83
C GLY A 83 18.79 10.07 15.87
N ALA A 84 19.41 10.25 17.05
CA ALA A 84 20.46 11.22 17.22
C ALA A 84 21.51 11.00 16.13
N LEU A 85 21.75 12.05 15.35
CA LEU A 85 22.72 12.00 14.26
C LEU A 85 24.09 11.84 14.93
N ARG A 86 24.61 10.61 14.95
CA ARG A 86 25.99 10.33 15.35
C ARG A 86 26.88 10.83 14.22
N THR A 87 27.40 12.04 14.38
CA THR A 87 28.46 12.55 13.51
C THR A 87 29.78 12.23 14.17
N TYR A 88 30.68 11.62 13.41
CA TYR A 88 32.06 11.46 13.81
C TYR A 88 32.75 12.80 13.63
N ASP A 89 33.43 13.27 14.67
CA ASP A 89 34.28 14.44 14.55
C ASP A 89 35.61 14.10 13.86
N GLN A 90 36.45 15.12 13.68
CA GLN A 90 37.75 15.02 13.00
C GLN A 90 38.75 14.13 13.77
N SER A 91 38.45 13.80 15.03
CA SER A 91 39.25 12.93 15.90
C SER A 91 38.72 11.49 15.95
N GLY A 92 37.62 11.18 15.25
CA GLY A 92 36.96 9.87 15.26
C GLY A 92 36.06 9.63 16.47
N ALA A 93 35.82 10.65 17.31
CA ALA A 93 34.90 10.53 18.43
C ALA A 93 33.45 10.68 17.95
N ALA A 94 32.58 9.77 18.39
CA ALA A 94 31.17 9.78 18.05
C ALA A 94 30.42 10.79 18.92
N HIS A 95 29.95 11.89 18.33
CA HIS A 95 29.11 12.88 19.00
C HIS A 95 27.64 12.68 18.59
N GLU A 96 26.75 12.47 19.56
CA GLU A 96 25.30 12.55 19.36
C GLU A 96 24.88 14.03 19.29
N HIS A 97 24.46 14.50 18.11
CA HIS A 97 23.71 15.76 18.01
C HIS A 97 22.22 15.46 18.19
N GLY A 98 21.81 15.32 19.45
CA GLY A 98 20.42 15.18 19.86
C GLY A 98 19.90 16.43 20.56
N GLY A 99 18.97 17.15 19.93
CA GLY A 99 18.12 18.14 20.57
C GLY A 99 18.64 19.58 20.54
N TRP A 100 17.96 20.45 19.80
CA TRP A 100 18.09 21.90 19.94
C TRP A 100 17.63 22.32 21.35
N LYS A 101 18.55 22.36 22.31
CA LYS A 101 18.36 23.14 23.55
C LYS A 101 18.90 24.54 23.31
N GLN A 102 17.98 25.50 23.26
CA GLN A 102 18.25 26.92 23.38
C GLN A 102 19.20 27.16 24.55
N GLY A 103 20.36 27.72 24.25
CA GLY A 103 21.37 28.15 25.20
C GLY A 103 22.30 29.13 24.53
N LEU A 104 21.73 30.20 23.97
CA LEU A 104 22.48 31.32 23.43
C LEU A 104 23.09 32.08 24.61
N GLU A 105 24.24 31.60 25.12
CA GLU A 105 25.07 32.40 26.03
C GLU A 105 25.61 33.60 25.25
N ARG A 106 24.90 34.72 25.41
CA ARG A 106 25.40 36.07 25.16
C ARG A 106 26.67 36.26 26.01
N ARG A 107 27.83 36.27 25.37
CA ARG A 107 29.06 36.81 25.98
C ARG A 107 29.10 38.30 25.66
N PHE A 108 28.93 39.12 26.70
CA PHE A 108 29.49 40.47 26.76
C PHE A 108 31.00 40.37 26.96
#